data_AF-A0A3D4H8X8-F1
#
_entry.id   AF-A0A3D4H8X8-F1
#
_cell.length_a   1.000
_cell.length_b   1.000
_cell.length_c   1.000
_cell.angle_alpha   90.00
_cell.angle_beta   90.00
_cell.angle_gamma   90.00
#
_symmetry.space_group_name_H-M   'P 1'
#
loop_
_entity.id
_entity.type
_entity.pdbx_description
1 polymer ?
#
loop_
_entity_poly.entity_id
_entity_poly.type
_entity_poly.pdbx_seq_one_letter_code
_entity_poly.pdbx_strand_id
1 'polypeptide(L)'
;MTLIVEEIEDSDGDGEEEAPSLLFGMRSACHIDPIEFARQLSQGLEELLADPDLTDEAVLKLSQDYVREVAAHEVGHVLGLRHNFAGSLDADMSPKELDAFIKDYISGNDLEKYANRTTSSSSMEYTEFKAAVFIGWKMKTQDAPLEHDKGAIRWGYFDDKGVVEEKMLFGTDSDVSTFGDIQRFDYGTDPLLAMYQEITGQLRFLP
;
A
#
# COMPACT_ATOMS: atom_id res chain seq x y z
N MET A 1 21.02 -26.99 48.77
CA MET A 1 20.18 -27.66 49.79
C MET A 1 19.46 -26.54 50.51
N THR A 2 18.24 -26.18 50.19
CA THR A 2 17.05 -27.03 50.00
C THR A 2 16.09 -26.37 49.02
N LEU A 3 15.61 -27.15 48.05
CA LEU A 3 14.49 -26.83 47.16
C LEU A 3 13.20 -26.88 47.98
N ILE A 4 12.37 -25.84 47.90
CA ILE A 4 10.97 -25.92 48.29
C ILE A 4 10.21 -26.24 47.00
N VAL A 5 9.69 -27.46 46.96
CA VAL A 5 8.76 -27.97 45.96
C VAL A 5 7.37 -27.66 46.52
N GLU A 6 6.63 -26.75 45.90
CA GLU A 6 5.19 -26.64 46.15
C GLU A 6 4.49 -27.64 45.25
N GLU A 7 3.75 -28.56 45.87
CA GLU A 7 2.86 -29.52 45.24
C GLU A 7 1.71 -28.78 44.55
N ILE A 8 1.49 -29.08 43.27
CA ILE A 8 0.30 -28.65 42.53
C ILE A 8 -0.74 -29.76 42.71
N GLU A 9 -1.82 -29.46 43.42
CA GLU A 9 -3.01 -30.31 43.49
C GLU A 9 -3.80 -30.19 42.17
N ASP A 10 -3.99 -31.32 41.49
CA ASP A 10 -4.88 -31.44 40.33
C ASP A 10 -6.33 -31.24 40.76
N SER A 11 -6.99 -30.21 40.23
CA SER A 11 -8.45 -30.10 40.24
C SER A 11 -8.96 -30.16 38.80
N ASP A 12 -9.55 -31.31 38.46
CA ASP A 12 -10.31 -31.55 37.23
C ASP A 12 -11.41 -30.49 37.07
N GLY A 13 -11.26 -29.63 36.06
CA GLY A 13 -12.21 -28.59 35.70
C GLY A 13 -12.37 -28.55 34.19
N ASP A 14 -13.49 -29.08 33.72
CA ASP A 14 -13.89 -29.17 32.32
C ASP A 14 -14.06 -27.76 31.73
N GLY A 15 -13.02 -27.29 31.05
CA GLY A 15 -13.04 -26.05 30.26
C GLY A 15 -12.23 -26.28 29.00
N GLU A 16 -12.85 -26.10 27.84
CA GLU A 16 -12.17 -26.08 26.55
C GLU A 16 -11.20 -24.87 26.53
N GLU A 17 -9.98 -25.06 27.03
CA GLU A 17 -8.89 -24.11 26.86
C GLU A 17 -8.36 -24.24 25.44
N GLU A 18 -8.63 -23.23 24.62
CA GLU A 18 -7.96 -23.04 23.34
C GLU A 18 -6.45 -23.07 23.55
N ALA A 19 -5.80 -24.09 22.99
CA ALA A 19 -4.35 -24.22 23.03
C ALA A 19 -3.71 -22.93 22.48
N PRO A 20 -2.81 -22.26 23.22
CA PRO A 20 -2.14 -21.08 22.72
C PRO A 20 -1.30 -21.50 21.51
N SER A 21 -1.59 -20.90 20.35
CA SER A 21 -0.90 -21.23 19.10
C SER A 21 0.59 -20.87 19.23
N LEU A 22 1.40 -21.90 19.47
CA LEU A 22 2.84 -21.83 19.69
C LEU A 22 3.59 -21.95 18.35
N LEU A 23 3.08 -21.31 17.31
CA LEU A 23 3.68 -21.26 15.98
C LEU A 23 3.54 -19.84 15.45
N PHE A 24 4.57 -19.02 15.70
CA PHE A 24 4.75 -17.68 15.13
C PHE A 24 3.56 -16.73 15.31
N GLY A 25 3.55 -16.01 16.43
CA GLY A 25 2.89 -14.70 16.50
C GLY A 25 3.58 -13.71 15.56
N MET A 26 3.40 -13.87 14.25
CA MET A 26 3.55 -12.75 13.33
C MET A 26 2.47 -11.75 13.75
N ARG A 27 2.87 -10.70 14.46
CA ARG A 27 2.14 -9.45 14.34
C ARG A 27 2.21 -9.11 12.86
N SER A 28 1.12 -9.36 12.14
CA SER A 28 1.02 -9.00 10.73
C SER A 28 1.36 -7.53 10.64
N ALA A 29 2.50 -7.18 10.02
CA ALA A 29 2.93 -5.79 9.88
C ALA A 29 1.89 -5.00 9.08
N CYS A 30 1.24 -5.68 8.13
CA CYS A 30 0.02 -5.24 7.47
C CYS A 30 -1.22 -5.78 8.18
N HIS A 31 -2.14 -4.92 8.61
CA HIS A 31 -3.50 -5.33 8.97
C HIS A 31 -4.47 -4.76 7.94
N ILE A 32 -4.82 -5.57 6.95
CA ILE A 32 -5.74 -5.17 5.87
C ILE A 32 -7.10 -5.81 6.14
N ASP A 33 -8.18 -5.01 6.07
CA ASP A 33 -9.53 -5.55 6.09
C ASP A 33 -9.76 -6.28 4.75
N PRO A 34 -10.02 -7.60 4.76
CA PRO A 34 -10.19 -8.36 3.52
C PRO A 34 -11.38 -7.90 2.68
N ILE A 35 -12.43 -7.35 3.29
CA ILE A 35 -13.59 -6.82 2.56
C ILE A 35 -13.23 -5.48 1.91
N GLU A 36 -12.55 -4.61 2.64
CA GLU A 36 -12.06 -3.32 2.13
C GLU A 36 -11.12 -3.53 0.94
N PHE A 37 -10.15 -4.44 1.08
CA PHE A 37 -9.23 -4.82 0.03
C PHE A 37 -9.92 -5.40 -1.19
N ALA A 38 -10.85 -6.36 -0.99
CA ALA A 38 -11.56 -6.98 -2.11
C ALA A 38 -12.36 -5.95 -2.91
N ARG A 39 -13.00 -4.98 -2.23
CA ARG A 39 -13.75 -3.89 -2.87
C ARG A 39 -12.83 -2.98 -3.70
N GLN A 40 -11.68 -2.58 -3.14
CA GLN A 40 -10.73 -1.71 -3.82
C GLN A 40 -10.09 -2.40 -5.02
N LEU A 41 -9.68 -3.65 -4.85
CA LEU A 41 -9.12 -4.45 -5.94
C LEU A 41 -10.14 -4.70 -7.05
N SER A 42 -11.40 -5.02 -6.70
CA SER A 42 -12.43 -5.27 -7.72
C SER A 42 -12.71 -4.01 -8.54
N GLN A 43 -12.76 -2.83 -7.92
CA GLN A 43 -12.97 -1.57 -8.62
C GLN A 43 -11.86 -1.26 -9.63
N GLY A 44 -10.59 -1.38 -9.22
CA GLY A 44 -9.47 -1.17 -10.14
C GLY A 44 -9.43 -2.20 -11.28
N LEU A 45 -9.82 -3.45 -11.00
CA LEU A 45 -9.80 -4.52 -11.98
C LEU A 45 -10.99 -4.49 -12.94
N GLU A 46 -12.18 -4.09 -12.49
CA GLU A 46 -13.39 -3.96 -13.31
C GLU A 46 -13.17 -2.99 -14.47
N GLU A 47 -12.61 -1.81 -14.18
CA GLU A 47 -12.32 -0.82 -15.22
C GLU A 47 -11.28 -1.32 -16.21
N LEU A 48 -10.28 -2.06 -15.73
CA LEU A 48 -9.25 -2.67 -16.56
C LEU A 48 -9.84 -3.72 -17.51
N LEU A 49 -10.68 -4.61 -16.99
CA LEU A 49 -11.33 -5.69 -17.74
C LEU A 49 -12.37 -5.17 -18.74
N ALA A 50 -12.87 -3.95 -18.55
CA ALA A 50 -13.77 -3.29 -19.49
C ALA A 50 -13.05 -2.66 -20.70
N ASP A 51 -11.71 -2.53 -20.67
CA ASP A 51 -10.95 -1.92 -21.76
C ASP A 51 -10.82 -2.88 -22.97
N PRO A 52 -11.30 -2.50 -24.17
CA PRO A 52 -11.25 -3.37 -25.34
C PRO A 52 -9.83 -3.61 -25.89
N ASP A 53 -8.86 -2.77 -25.51
CA ASP A 53 -7.46 -2.90 -25.91
C ASP A 53 -6.66 -3.78 -24.93
N LEU A 54 -7.30 -4.30 -23.88
CA LEU A 54 -6.66 -5.17 -22.90
C LEU A 54 -6.24 -6.50 -23.54
N THR A 55 -4.94 -6.80 -23.45
CA THR A 55 -4.34 -8.05 -23.93
C THR A 55 -3.78 -8.86 -22.77
N ASP A 56 -3.61 -10.19 -22.96
CA ASP A 56 -2.96 -11.06 -21.96
C ASP A 56 -1.55 -10.57 -21.58
N GLU A 57 -0.82 -10.01 -22.54
CA GLU A 57 0.50 -9.40 -22.32
C GLU A 57 0.40 -8.17 -21.42
N ALA A 58 -0.60 -7.30 -21.62
CA ALA A 58 -0.86 -6.16 -20.74
C ALA A 58 -1.23 -6.64 -19.33
N VAL A 59 -2.13 -7.63 -19.20
CA VAL A 59 -2.51 -8.24 -17.91
C VAL A 59 -1.30 -8.78 -17.17
N LEU A 60 -0.40 -9.50 -17.86
CA LEU A 60 0.82 -10.03 -17.27
C LEU A 60 1.71 -8.91 -16.74
N LYS A 61 1.92 -7.84 -17.52
CA LYS A 61 2.75 -6.70 -17.12
C LYS A 61 2.16 -5.95 -15.92
N LEU A 62 0.87 -5.68 -15.94
CA LEU A 62 0.13 -5.07 -14.82
C LEU A 62 0.29 -5.90 -13.55
N SER A 63 0.12 -7.22 -13.65
CA SER A 63 0.27 -8.14 -12.53
C SER A 63 1.70 -8.14 -11.97
N GLN A 64 2.71 -8.11 -12.85
CA GLN A 64 4.11 -8.06 -12.45
C GLN A 64 4.47 -6.75 -11.76
N ASP A 65 3.95 -5.62 -12.22
CA ASP A 65 4.20 -4.31 -11.60
C ASP A 65 3.47 -4.18 -10.26
N TYR A 66 2.23 -4.67 -10.14
CA TYR A 66 1.53 -4.77 -8.85
C TYR A 66 2.31 -5.62 -7.83
N VAL A 67 2.75 -6.83 -8.23
CA VAL A 67 3.55 -7.70 -7.35
C VAL A 67 4.90 -7.07 -6.98
N ARG A 68 5.49 -6.25 -7.86
CA ARG A 68 6.75 -5.54 -7.57
C ARG A 68 6.58 -4.51 -6.47
N GLU A 69 5.48 -3.75 -6.50
CA GLU A 69 5.15 -2.78 -5.46
C GLU A 69 4.88 -3.47 -4.13
N VAL A 70 4.05 -4.53 -4.11
CA VAL A 70 3.77 -5.32 -2.90
C VAL A 70 5.05 -5.94 -2.33
N ALA A 71 5.91 -6.49 -3.19
CA ALA A 71 7.19 -7.05 -2.73
C ALA A 71 8.08 -5.98 -2.08
N ALA A 72 8.11 -4.76 -2.63
CA ALA A 72 8.84 -3.65 -2.02
C ALA A 72 8.23 -3.23 -0.67
N HIS A 73 6.90 -3.16 -0.57
CA HIS A 73 6.17 -2.89 0.67
C HIS A 73 6.56 -3.88 1.79
N GLU A 74 6.47 -5.17 1.50
CA GLU A 74 6.78 -6.21 2.48
C GLU A 74 8.26 -6.24 2.87
N VAL A 75 9.16 -6.00 1.90
CA VAL A 75 10.59 -5.82 2.21
C VAL A 75 10.82 -4.58 3.07
N GLY A 76 10.08 -3.49 2.85
CA GLY A 76 10.07 -2.31 3.71
C GLY A 76 9.73 -2.65 5.16
N HIS A 77 8.72 -3.48 5.40
CA HIS A 77 8.40 -3.99 6.73
C HIS A 77 9.51 -4.83 7.35
N VAL A 78 10.15 -5.70 6.57
CA VAL A 78 11.33 -6.47 7.03
C VAL A 78 12.48 -5.54 7.43
N LEU A 79 12.63 -4.41 6.73
CA LEU A 79 13.59 -3.36 7.05
C LEU A 79 13.12 -2.40 8.16
N GLY A 80 11.96 -2.64 8.76
CA GLY A 80 11.43 -1.87 9.90
C GLY A 80 10.64 -0.62 9.53
N LEU A 81 10.29 -0.44 8.26
CA LEU A 81 9.39 0.64 7.85
C LEU A 81 7.96 0.32 8.30
N ARG A 82 7.26 1.35 8.78
CA ARG A 82 5.82 1.31 9.07
C ARG A 82 5.06 1.85 7.87
N HIS A 83 3.74 1.63 7.87
CA HIS A 83 2.90 2.29 6.89
C HIS A 83 3.04 3.81 6.95
N ASN A 84 3.00 4.45 5.78
CA ASN A 84 2.95 5.89 5.62
C ASN A 84 1.83 6.32 4.67
N PHE A 85 0.59 6.34 5.16
CA PHE A 85 -0.63 6.80 4.48
C PHE A 85 -0.68 8.31 4.18
N ALA A 86 0.37 9.07 4.50
CA ALA A 86 0.48 10.47 4.10
C ALA A 86 1.36 10.67 2.86
N GLY A 87 1.90 9.59 2.28
CA GLY A 87 2.71 9.64 1.07
C GLY A 87 1.90 10.02 -0.18
N SER A 88 0.63 9.66 -0.23
CA SER A 88 -0.32 9.99 -1.30
C SER A 88 -0.57 11.50 -1.40
N LEU A 89 -0.39 12.23 -0.30
CA LEU A 89 -0.47 13.69 -0.26
C LEU A 89 0.70 14.38 -0.99
N ASP A 90 1.80 13.67 -1.22
CA ASP A 90 2.92 14.13 -2.06
C ASP A 90 2.73 13.78 -3.55
N ALA A 91 1.61 13.16 -3.93
CA ALA A 91 1.30 12.85 -5.32
C ALA A 91 1.25 14.11 -6.19
N ASP A 92 1.82 14.06 -7.39
CA ASP A 92 1.64 15.14 -8.38
C ASP A 92 0.63 14.75 -9.47
N MET A 93 0.27 13.48 -9.57
CA MET A 93 -0.69 12.99 -10.56
C MET A 93 -2.12 13.14 -10.06
N SER A 94 -2.95 13.77 -10.89
CA SER A 94 -4.39 13.70 -10.72
C SER A 94 -4.94 12.32 -11.11
N PRO A 95 -6.11 11.93 -10.58
CA PRO A 95 -6.92 10.80 -11.08
C PRO A 95 -6.98 10.61 -12.57
N LYS A 96 -7.28 11.70 -13.29
CA LYS A 96 -7.38 11.67 -14.75
C LYS A 96 -6.04 11.38 -15.43
N GLU A 97 -4.93 11.84 -14.84
CA GLU A 97 -3.60 11.55 -15.35
C GLU A 97 -3.18 10.10 -15.07
N LEU A 98 -3.59 9.54 -13.92
CA LEU A 98 -3.39 8.14 -13.60
C LEU A 98 -4.20 7.23 -14.53
N ASP A 99 -5.46 7.56 -14.81
CA ASP A 99 -6.28 6.86 -15.81
C ASP A 99 -5.64 6.92 -17.21
N ALA A 100 -5.13 8.09 -17.59
CA ALA A 100 -4.43 8.24 -18.87
C ALA A 100 -3.17 7.39 -18.93
N PHE A 101 -2.42 7.29 -17.82
CA PHE A 101 -1.26 6.39 -17.72
C PHE A 101 -1.68 4.94 -17.93
N ILE A 102 -2.72 4.46 -17.25
CA ILE A 102 -3.19 3.06 -17.38
C ILE A 102 -3.61 2.77 -18.81
N LYS A 103 -4.33 3.70 -19.45
CA LYS A 103 -4.72 3.55 -20.85
C LYS A 103 -3.51 3.44 -21.78
N ASP A 104 -2.55 4.36 -21.65
CA ASP A 104 -1.33 4.33 -22.46
C ASP A 104 -0.50 3.07 -22.20
N TYR A 105 -0.47 2.61 -20.94
CA TYR A 105 0.20 1.39 -20.52
C TYR A 105 -0.41 0.16 -21.20
N ILE A 106 -1.75 0.03 -21.19
CA ILE A 106 -2.48 -1.07 -21.83
C ILE A 106 -2.28 -1.05 -23.34
N SER A 107 -2.40 0.13 -23.97
CA SER A 107 -2.20 0.29 -25.41
C SER A 107 -0.75 0.13 -25.87
N GLY A 108 0.22 0.01 -24.94
CA GLY A 108 1.65 -0.09 -25.27
C GLY A 108 2.23 1.21 -25.83
N ASN A 109 1.64 2.34 -25.51
CA ASN A 109 2.12 3.67 -25.89
C ASN A 109 3.40 4.04 -25.12
N ASP A 110 4.07 5.09 -25.57
CA ASP A 110 5.22 5.65 -24.87
C ASP A 110 4.82 6.25 -23.51
N LEU A 111 5.54 5.85 -22.46
CA LEU A 111 5.30 6.22 -21.07
C LEU A 111 6.32 7.23 -20.53
N GLU A 112 7.30 7.69 -21.33
CA GLU A 112 8.34 8.62 -20.87
C GLU A 112 7.78 9.90 -20.24
N LYS A 113 6.63 10.38 -20.74
CA LYS A 113 5.95 11.57 -20.21
C LYS A 113 5.50 11.44 -18.74
N TYR A 114 5.42 10.21 -18.23
CA TYR A 114 5.05 9.93 -16.84
C TYR A 114 6.26 9.69 -15.92
N ALA A 115 7.48 9.61 -16.46
CA ALA A 115 8.65 9.22 -15.68
C ALA A 115 8.91 10.13 -14.46
N ASN A 116 8.72 11.44 -14.63
CA ASN A 116 8.93 12.41 -13.55
C ASN A 116 7.69 12.63 -12.67
N ARG A 117 6.63 11.84 -12.85
CA ARG A 117 5.39 11.96 -12.09
C ARG A 117 5.37 11.01 -10.88
N THR A 118 4.50 11.27 -9.92
CA THR A 118 4.37 10.46 -8.72
C THR A 118 2.93 10.37 -8.22
N THR A 119 2.56 9.19 -7.73
CA THR A 119 1.27 8.92 -7.08
C THR A 119 1.39 8.78 -5.57
N SER A 120 2.62 8.64 -5.05
CA SER A 120 2.92 8.60 -3.62
C SER A 120 4.42 8.83 -3.38
N SER A 121 4.79 9.34 -2.21
CA SER A 121 6.19 9.39 -1.77
C SER A 121 6.66 8.14 -1.02
N SER A 122 5.77 7.16 -0.77
CA SER A 122 6.08 5.93 -0.04
C SER A 122 5.37 4.70 -0.64
N SER A 123 6.07 3.56 -0.74
CA SER A 123 5.47 2.27 -1.06
C SER A 123 4.88 1.60 0.18
N MET A 124 5.00 2.22 1.35
CA MET A 124 4.45 1.72 2.61
C MET A 124 2.98 2.12 2.77
N GLU A 125 2.27 2.39 1.68
CA GLU A 125 0.85 2.71 1.68
C GLU A 125 0.02 1.50 1.29
N TYR A 126 -1.27 1.55 1.66
CA TYR A 126 -2.26 0.78 0.92
C TYR A 126 -2.69 1.63 -0.28
N THR A 127 -1.93 1.56 -1.36
CA THR A 127 -2.21 2.32 -2.58
C THR A 127 -3.38 1.70 -3.36
N GLU A 128 -4.14 2.53 -4.07
CA GLU A 128 -5.13 2.03 -5.03
C GLU A 128 -4.43 1.20 -6.14
N PHE A 129 -5.12 0.20 -6.71
CA PHE A 129 -4.55 -0.74 -7.69
C PHE A 129 -3.79 -0.05 -8.84
N LYS A 130 -4.37 1.00 -9.44
CA LYS A 130 -3.72 1.72 -10.55
C LYS A 130 -2.45 2.43 -10.11
N ALA A 131 -2.45 3.02 -8.91
CA ALA A 131 -1.29 3.67 -8.33
C ALA A 131 -0.20 2.65 -7.97
N ALA A 132 -0.57 1.49 -7.43
CA ALA A 132 0.35 0.39 -7.17
C ALA A 132 1.05 -0.10 -8.45
N VAL A 133 0.30 -0.27 -9.55
CA VAL A 133 0.85 -0.58 -10.88
C VAL A 133 1.81 0.53 -11.34
N PHE A 134 1.45 1.80 -11.18
CA PHE A 134 2.30 2.92 -11.56
C PHE A 134 3.63 2.92 -10.79
N ILE A 135 3.58 2.71 -9.47
CA ILE A 135 4.77 2.62 -8.61
C ILE A 135 5.64 1.42 -9.03
N GLY A 136 5.03 0.26 -9.28
CA GLY A 136 5.72 -0.93 -9.77
C GLY A 136 6.41 -0.69 -11.12
N TRP A 137 5.75 0.00 -12.05
CA TRP A 137 6.34 0.42 -13.32
C TRP A 137 7.53 1.36 -13.10
N LYS A 138 7.44 2.33 -12.18
CA LYS A 138 8.56 3.20 -11.82
C LYS A 138 9.73 2.41 -11.24
N MET A 139 9.49 1.49 -10.30
CA MET A 139 10.53 0.62 -9.73
C MET A 139 11.23 -0.25 -10.78
N LYS A 140 10.54 -0.61 -11.86
CA LYS A 140 11.11 -1.36 -12.99
C LYS A 140 11.94 -0.49 -13.92
N THR A 141 11.54 0.77 -14.12
CA THR A 141 12.10 1.66 -15.16
C THR A 141 13.07 2.71 -14.62
N GLN A 142 13.09 2.91 -13.31
CA GLN A 142 13.91 3.90 -12.62
C GLN A 142 14.68 3.24 -11.48
N ASP A 143 15.88 3.74 -11.20
CA ASP A 143 16.78 3.22 -10.16
C ASP A 143 16.65 4.00 -8.84
N ALA A 144 15.61 4.84 -8.71
CA ALA A 144 15.38 5.68 -7.54
C ALA A 144 14.23 5.12 -6.67
N PRO A 145 14.47 4.85 -5.37
CA PRO A 145 13.39 4.57 -4.43
C PRO A 145 12.49 5.80 -4.24
N LEU A 146 11.26 5.58 -3.76
CA LEU A 146 10.37 6.68 -3.41
C LEU A 146 10.98 7.52 -2.27
N GLU A 147 10.81 8.84 -2.35
CA GLU A 147 11.63 9.77 -1.57
C GLU A 147 11.44 9.62 -0.05
N HIS A 148 10.22 9.34 0.43
CA HIS A 148 10.00 9.11 1.86
C HIS A 148 10.68 7.82 2.33
N ASP A 149 10.54 6.71 1.59
CA ASP A 149 11.15 5.42 1.97
C ASP A 149 12.68 5.51 2.02
N LYS A 150 13.25 6.19 1.03
CA LYS A 150 14.67 6.54 0.98
C LYS A 150 15.08 7.34 2.21
N GLY A 151 14.33 8.40 2.54
CA GLY A 151 14.56 9.22 3.72
C GLY A 151 14.50 8.41 5.01
N ALA A 152 13.49 7.55 5.16
CA ALA A 152 13.29 6.70 6.33
C ALA A 152 14.41 5.67 6.51
N ILE A 153 14.85 5.02 5.44
CA ILE A 153 15.99 4.08 5.49
C ILE A 153 17.29 4.84 5.84
N ARG A 154 17.54 6.00 5.23
CA ARG A 154 18.73 6.81 5.54
C ARG A 154 18.74 7.29 6.99
N TRP A 155 17.58 7.66 7.52
CA TRP A 155 17.41 7.99 8.93
C TRP A 155 17.63 6.81 9.86
N GLY A 156 17.02 5.66 9.58
CA GLY A 156 17.12 4.47 10.43
C GLY A 156 18.50 3.79 10.43
N TYR A 157 19.22 3.84 9.31
CA TYR A 157 20.42 3.02 9.10
C TYR A 157 21.72 3.80 8.83
N PHE A 158 21.64 5.10 8.54
CA PHE A 158 22.80 5.89 8.09
C PHE A 158 22.98 7.24 8.83
N ASP A 159 22.23 7.48 9.92
CA ASP A 159 22.27 8.71 10.73
C ASP A 159 22.00 10.00 9.91
N ASP A 160 21.22 9.88 8.83
CA ASP A 160 20.78 11.02 8.01
C ASP A 160 19.46 11.58 8.53
N LYS A 161 19.45 12.84 8.96
CA LYS A 161 18.28 13.47 9.56
C LYS A 161 17.34 14.14 8.57
N GLY A 162 17.60 14.06 7.26
CA GLY A 162 16.83 14.74 6.22
C GLY A 162 15.32 14.56 6.35
N VAL A 163 14.84 13.32 6.52
CA VAL A 163 13.39 13.02 6.63
C VAL A 163 12.70 13.78 7.80
N VAL A 164 13.42 13.99 8.90
CA VAL A 164 12.92 14.70 10.09
C VAL A 164 13.09 16.21 9.94
N GLU A 165 14.23 16.66 9.43
CA GLU A 165 14.55 18.08 9.26
C GLU A 165 13.70 18.75 8.19
N GLU A 166 13.43 18.03 7.09
CA GLU A 166 12.56 18.45 5.99
C GLU A 166 11.07 18.28 6.31
N LYS A 167 10.75 17.60 7.43
CA LYS A 167 9.38 17.31 7.86
C LYS A 167 8.56 16.62 6.78
N MET A 168 9.14 15.56 6.20
CA MET A 168 8.43 14.76 5.20
C MET A 168 7.13 14.22 5.81
N LEU A 169 6.09 14.14 4.98
CA LEU A 169 4.76 13.74 5.43
C LEU A 169 4.80 12.29 5.94
N PHE A 170 4.23 12.08 7.13
CA PHE A 170 4.15 10.78 7.76
C PHE A 170 2.81 10.59 8.47
N GLY A 171 2.11 9.50 8.15
CA GLY A 171 0.88 9.08 8.79
C GLY A 171 0.77 7.56 8.84
N THR A 172 0.62 6.97 10.01
CA THR A 172 0.61 5.51 10.17
C THR A 172 -0.78 4.98 10.51
N ASP A 173 -0.91 3.68 10.79
CA ASP A 173 -2.19 3.00 11.03
C ASP A 173 -3.09 3.67 12.08
N SER A 174 -2.48 4.26 13.12
CA SER A 174 -3.21 4.97 14.19
C SER A 174 -3.76 6.33 13.76
N ASP A 175 -3.24 6.88 12.67
CA ASP A 175 -3.58 8.22 12.18
C ASP A 175 -4.70 8.17 11.14
N VAL A 176 -4.93 6.99 10.54
CA VAL A 176 -6.06 6.72 9.64
C VAL A 176 -7.37 7.05 10.34
N SER A 177 -8.25 7.80 9.68
CA SER A 177 -9.52 8.30 10.22
C SER A 177 -9.41 9.27 11.41
N THR A 178 -8.21 9.50 11.97
CA THR A 178 -7.95 10.58 12.92
C THR A 178 -7.81 11.91 12.19
N PHE A 179 -7.13 11.89 11.04
CA PHE A 179 -7.03 13.03 10.12
C PHE A 179 -7.87 12.75 8.87
N GLY A 180 -8.53 13.79 8.34
CA GLY A 180 -9.45 13.64 7.22
C GLY A 180 -8.74 13.28 5.91
N ASP A 181 -7.47 13.65 5.81
CA ASP A 181 -6.58 13.53 4.66
C ASP A 181 -5.58 12.37 4.76
N ILE A 182 -5.67 11.54 5.81
CA ILE A 182 -4.87 10.31 5.94
C ILE A 182 -5.82 9.13 5.84
N GLN A 183 -5.88 8.50 4.67
CA GLN A 183 -6.77 7.39 4.38
C GLN A 183 -6.01 6.20 3.77
N ARG A 184 -6.70 5.06 3.68
CA ARG A 184 -6.22 3.89 2.95
C ARG A 184 -6.85 3.90 1.56
N PHE A 185 -6.14 3.32 0.60
CA PHE A 185 -6.61 3.19 -0.78
C PHE A 185 -7.03 4.53 -1.39
N ASP A 186 -6.32 5.59 -1.02
CA ASP A 186 -6.44 6.90 -1.62
C ASP A 186 -5.27 7.16 -2.57
N TYR A 187 -5.35 8.28 -3.28
CA TYR A 187 -4.24 8.85 -4.03
C TYR A 187 -4.53 10.31 -4.36
N GLY A 188 -3.48 11.12 -4.51
CA GLY A 188 -3.60 12.52 -4.88
C GLY A 188 -3.55 13.48 -3.69
N THR A 189 -3.14 14.73 -3.94
CA THR A 189 -3.05 15.78 -2.92
C THR A 189 -4.40 16.23 -2.34
N ASP A 190 -5.52 15.82 -2.95
CA ASP A 190 -6.87 16.16 -2.53
C ASP A 190 -7.71 14.88 -2.37
N PRO A 191 -7.74 14.29 -1.17
CA PRO A 191 -8.45 13.05 -0.92
C PRO A 191 -9.97 13.18 -1.09
N LEU A 192 -10.54 14.40 -0.95
CA LEU A 192 -11.96 14.62 -1.23
C LEU A 192 -12.24 14.57 -2.73
N LEU A 193 -11.34 15.12 -3.55
CA LEU A 193 -11.46 15.03 -4.99
C LEU A 193 -11.30 13.58 -5.47
N ALA A 194 -10.34 12.83 -4.90
CA ALA A 194 -10.15 11.41 -5.21
C ALA A 194 -11.42 10.60 -4.86
N MET A 195 -11.98 10.79 -3.66
CA MET A 195 -13.23 10.15 -3.24
C MET A 195 -14.40 10.51 -4.15
N TYR A 196 -14.54 11.76 -4.60
CA TYR A 196 -15.61 12.15 -5.52
C TYR A 196 -15.50 11.43 -6.87
N GLN A 197 -14.28 11.18 -7.35
CA GLN A 197 -14.06 10.44 -8.59
C GLN A 197 -14.36 8.95 -8.43
N GLU A 198 -13.99 8.35 -7.30
CA GLU A 198 -14.39 6.98 -6.95
C GLU A 198 -15.92 6.81 -6.97
N ILE A 199 -16.65 7.72 -6.31
CA ILE A 199 -18.13 7.72 -6.31
C ILE A 199 -18.67 7.88 -7.74
N THR A 200 -18.06 8.74 -8.55
CA THR A 200 -18.48 8.95 -9.94
C THR A 200 -18.27 7.69 -10.79
N GLY A 201 -17.18 6.94 -10.56
CA GLY A 201 -16.94 5.64 -11.18
C GLY A 201 -18.04 4.65 -10.83
N GLN A 202 -18.36 4.51 -9.54
CA GLN A 202 -19.44 3.64 -9.07
C GLN A 202 -20.80 3.99 -9.72
N LEU A 203 -21.13 5.28 -9.82
CA LEU A 203 -22.35 5.76 -10.45
C LEU A 203 -22.44 5.40 -11.95
N ARG A 204 -21.31 5.33 -12.67
CA ARG A 204 -21.31 4.98 -14.11
C ARG A 204 -21.62 3.51 -14.36
N PHE A 205 -21.36 2.64 -13.39
CA PHE A 205 -21.58 1.20 -13.49
C PHE A 205 -22.84 0.74 -12.75
N LEU A 206 -23.63 1.67 -12.18
CA LEU A 206 -24.97 1.35 -11.69
C LEU A 206 -25.88 0.99 -12.88
N PRO A 207 -26.69 -0.08 -12.76
CA PRO A 207 -27.62 -0.52 -13.80
C PRO A 207 -28.75 0.47 -14.11
#